data_AF-A0A529WDM3-F1
#
_entry.id   AF-A0A529WDM3-F1
#
_cell.length_a   1.000
_cell.length_b   1.000
_cell.length_c   1.000
_cell.angle_alpha   90.00
_cell.angle_beta   90.00
_cell.angle_gamma   90.00
#
_symmetry.space_group_name_H-M   'P 1'
#
loop_
_entity.id
_entity.type
_entity.pdbx_description
1 polymer ?
#
loop_
_entity_poly.entity_id
_entity_poly.type
_entity_poly.pdbx_seq_one_letter_code
_entity_poly.pdbx_strand_id
1 'polypeptide(L)'
;MRSDRGQRAPLGLKIAAACGLLFLHLPILLIFVYAFTTEEKSFVWPPPGLTTQWFAVTWNRPDVWDALSLSVRVAAISTAIALVLGTLCAAAVSQTRFFGREAISLLVILPIALPGIITG
;
A
#
# COMPACT_ATOMS: atom_id res chain seq x y z
N MET A 1 -28.48 7.84 10.39
CA MET A 1 -27.80 6.57 10.74
C MET A 1 -27.59 6.53 12.25
N ARG A 2 -28.45 5.83 12.99
CA ARG A 2 -28.28 5.64 14.45
C ARG A 2 -27.23 4.55 14.65
N SER A 3 -26.04 4.93 15.09
CA SER A 3 -25.03 3.97 15.51
C SER A 3 -25.49 3.41 16.87
N ASP A 4 -26.00 2.18 16.87
CA ASP A 4 -26.27 1.43 18.10
C ASP A 4 -24.93 1.09 18.78
N ARG A 5 -24.42 2.06 19.56
CA ARG A 5 -23.17 1.97 20.33
C ARG A 5 -23.17 0.85 21.38
N GLY A 6 -24.29 0.13 21.57
CA GLY A 6 -24.44 -0.95 22.53
C GLY A 6 -24.36 -2.37 21.96
N GLN A 7 -24.46 -2.56 20.63
CA GLN A 7 -24.51 -3.89 20.05
C GLN A 7 -23.09 -4.36 19.68
N ARG A 8 -22.39 -4.97 20.65
CA ARG A 8 -21.07 -5.58 20.43
C ARG A 8 -21.18 -6.55 19.25
N ALA A 9 -20.31 -6.39 18.25
CA ALA A 9 -20.28 -7.29 17.09
C ALA A 9 -20.28 -8.76 17.54
N PRO A 10 -21.12 -9.62 16.95
CA PRO A 10 -21.23 -11.02 17.35
C PRO A 10 -19.87 -11.70 17.24
N LEU A 11 -19.58 -12.61 18.17
CA LEU A 11 -18.27 -13.28 18.26
C LEU A 11 -17.86 -13.91 16.92
N GLY A 12 -18.82 -14.49 16.20
CA GLY A 12 -18.59 -15.07 14.87
C GLY A 12 -18.08 -14.07 13.83
N LEU A 13 -18.60 -12.83 13.82
CA LEU A 13 -18.13 -11.80 12.89
C LEU A 13 -16.70 -11.35 13.23
N LYS A 14 -16.37 -11.26 14.52
CA LYS A 14 -15.01 -10.96 14.98
C LYS A 14 -14.02 -12.06 14.60
N ILE A 15 -14.41 -13.32 14.76
CA ILE A 15 -13.58 -14.48 14.38
C ILE A 15 -13.40 -14.49 12.86
N ALA A 16 -14.47 -14.33 12.08
CA ALA A 16 -14.38 -14.29 10.63
C ALA A 16 -13.47 -13.15 10.13
N ALA A 17 -13.62 -11.94 10.70
CA ALA A 17 -12.74 -10.81 10.41
C ALA A 17 -11.28 -11.10 10.80
N ALA A 18 -11.04 -11.69 11.97
CA ALA A 18 -9.71 -12.07 12.43
C ALA A 18 -9.07 -13.12 11.52
N CYS A 19 -9.80 -14.16 11.11
CA CYS A 19 -9.33 -15.17 10.18
C CYS A 19 -8.98 -14.56 8.81
N GLY A 20 -9.82 -13.66 8.28
CA GLY A 20 -9.55 -12.95 7.03
C GLY A 20 -8.30 -12.07 7.13
N LEU A 21 -8.13 -11.34 8.25
CA LEU A 21 -6.93 -10.55 8.51
C LEU A 21 -5.68 -11.43 8.60
N LEU A 22 -5.74 -12.53 9.36
CA LEU A 22 -4.62 -13.46 9.51
C LEU A 22 -4.23 -14.07 8.17
N PHE A 23 -5.19 -14.47 7.36
CA PHE A 23 -4.94 -15.00 6.02
C PHE A 23 -4.22 -13.98 5.12
N LEU A 24 -4.63 -12.71 5.15
CA LEU A 24 -3.98 -11.64 4.38
C LEU A 24 -2.56 -11.33 4.89
N HIS A 25 -2.32 -11.44 6.19
CA HIS A 25 -1.01 -11.15 6.80
C HIS A 25 -0.04 -12.34 6.74
N LEU A 26 -0.54 -13.56 6.54
CA LEU A 26 0.28 -14.77 6.45
C LEU A 26 1.46 -14.67 5.46
N PRO A 27 1.29 -14.21 4.20
CA PRO A 27 2.43 -14.03 3.29
C PRO A 27 3.42 -12.96 3.75
N ILE A 28 2.94 -11.88 4.39
CA ILE A 28 3.79 -10.83 4.92
C ILE A 28 4.62 -11.38 6.09
N LEU A 29 4.01 -12.19 6.95
CA LEU A 29 4.70 -12.88 8.05
C LEU A 29 5.75 -13.86 7.53
N LEU A 30 5.49 -14.57 6.42
CA LEU A 30 6.50 -15.42 5.78
C LEU A 30 7.70 -14.59 5.33
N ILE A 31 7.48 -13.49 4.60
CA ILE A 31 8.58 -12.58 4.18
C ILE A 31 9.35 -12.05 5.40
N PHE A 32 8.64 -11.70 6.47
CA PHE A 32 9.25 -11.24 7.71
C PHE A 32 10.15 -12.31 8.34
N VAL A 33 9.70 -13.57 8.44
CA VAL A 33 10.53 -14.68 8.94
C VAL A 33 11.74 -14.92 8.03
N TYR A 34 11.55 -14.86 6.71
CA TYR A 34 12.64 -14.99 5.74
C TYR A 34 13.69 -13.89 5.86
N ALA A 35 13.36 -12.69 6.35
CA ALA A 35 14.35 -11.65 6.62
C ALA A 35 15.41 -12.07 7.67
N PHE A 36 15.11 -13.12 8.45
CA PHE A 36 16.00 -13.69 9.46
C PHE A 36 16.61 -15.04 9.04
N THR A 37 16.49 -15.52 7.80
CA THR A 37 17.06 -16.84 7.42
C THR A 37 18.58 -16.78 7.23
N THR A 38 19.27 -17.85 7.64
CA THR A 38 20.71 -18.04 7.37
C THR A 38 21.01 -18.45 5.92
N GLU A 39 19.99 -18.84 5.16
CA GLU A 39 20.16 -19.46 3.84
C GLU A 39 20.06 -18.43 2.71
N GLU A 40 21.09 -18.34 1.86
CA GLU A 40 21.22 -17.23 0.90
C GLU A 40 20.44 -17.43 -0.41
N LYS A 41 20.05 -18.67 -0.75
CA LYS A 41 19.64 -19.03 -2.12
C LYS A 41 18.43 -19.95 -2.26
N SER A 42 17.95 -20.55 -1.18
CA SER A 42 16.86 -21.52 -1.26
C SER A 42 15.70 -21.10 -0.35
N PHE A 43 14.50 -21.05 -0.94
CA PHE A 43 13.24 -20.90 -0.20
C PHE A 43 12.87 -22.22 0.47
N VAL A 44 13.67 -22.64 1.45
CA VAL A 44 13.43 -23.86 2.24
C VAL A 44 12.66 -23.51 3.49
N TRP A 45 11.57 -24.22 3.71
CA TRP A 45 10.75 -24.13 4.91
C TRP A 45 10.71 -25.49 5.62
N PRO A 46 11.03 -25.58 6.92
CA PRO A 46 11.40 -24.51 7.86
C PRO A 46 12.83 -23.96 7.63
N PRO A 47 13.12 -22.70 7.99
CA PRO A 47 14.46 -22.11 7.87
C PRO A 47 15.49 -22.94 8.65
N PRO A 48 16.68 -23.22 8.09
CA PRO A 48 17.69 -24.04 8.77
C PRO A 48 18.31 -23.34 9.98
N GLY A 49 18.25 -22.00 10.03
CA GLY A 49 18.75 -21.18 11.13
C GLY A 49 18.23 -19.75 11.06
N LEU A 50 18.30 -19.04 12.20
CA LEU A 50 17.94 -17.62 12.30
C LEU A 50 19.20 -16.75 12.43
N THR A 51 19.29 -15.66 11.68
CA THR A 51 20.38 -14.68 11.70
C THR A 51 19.87 -13.25 11.53
N THR A 52 20.61 -12.28 12.07
CA THR A 52 20.38 -10.84 11.88
C THR A 52 21.42 -10.19 10.95
N GLN A 53 22.30 -11.00 10.35
CA GLN A 53 23.37 -10.56 9.44
C GLN A 53 22.87 -9.60 8.36
N TRP A 54 21.74 -9.92 7.72
CA TRP A 54 21.21 -9.14 6.60
C TRP A 54 20.86 -7.71 6.98
N PHE A 55 20.45 -7.46 8.23
CA PHE A 55 20.20 -6.12 8.73
C PHE A 55 21.50 -5.32 8.81
N ALA A 56 22.58 -5.92 9.33
CA ALA A 56 23.89 -5.27 9.38
C ALA A 56 24.47 -5.02 7.98
N VAL A 57 24.33 -5.98 7.06
CA VAL A 57 24.76 -5.84 5.66
C VAL A 57 23.99 -4.70 5.00
N THR A 58 22.66 -4.67 5.14
CA THR A 58 21.81 -3.62 4.54
C THR A 58 22.12 -2.26 5.14
N TRP A 59 22.33 -2.19 6.46
CA TRP A 59 22.64 -0.94 7.16
C TRP A 59 23.94 -0.30 6.66
N ASN A 60 24.96 -1.12 6.36
CA ASN A 60 26.26 -0.65 5.89
C ASN A 60 26.31 -0.38 4.37
N ARG A 61 25.19 -0.52 3.65
CA ARG A 61 25.12 -0.23 2.20
C ARG A 61 24.56 1.18 1.95
N PRO A 62 25.41 2.16 1.57
CA PRO A 62 24.94 3.52 1.30
C PRO A 62 23.90 3.56 0.17
N ASP A 63 24.05 2.70 -0.86
CA ASP A 63 23.11 2.60 -1.98
C ASP A 63 21.66 2.38 -1.53
N VAL A 64 21.45 1.63 -0.44
CA VAL A 64 20.11 1.36 0.10
C VAL A 64 19.50 2.62 0.70
N TRP A 65 20.29 3.39 1.44
CA TRP A 65 19.86 4.65 2.05
C TRP A 65 19.59 5.73 1.00
N ASP A 66 20.44 5.82 -0.02
CA ASP A 66 20.28 6.74 -1.12
C ASP A 66 19.01 6.42 -1.92
N ALA A 67 18.77 5.15 -2.24
CA ALA A 67 17.55 4.71 -2.90
C ALA A 67 16.30 4.98 -2.03
N LEU A 68 16.34 4.63 -0.74
CA LEU A 68 15.23 4.85 0.18
C LEU A 68 14.88 6.34 0.32
N SER A 69 15.89 7.19 0.52
CA SER A 69 15.69 8.63 0.67
C SER A 69 15.13 9.26 -0.60
N LEU A 70 15.61 8.84 -1.77
CA LEU A 70 15.09 9.27 -3.06
C LEU A 70 13.61 8.86 -3.22
N SER A 71 13.28 7.59 -2.95
CA SER A 71 11.90 7.10 -3.03
C SER A 71 10.97 7.87 -2.10
N VAL A 72 11.37 8.10 -0.85
CA VAL A 72 10.57 8.85 0.13
C VAL A 72 10.37 10.30 -0.33
N ARG A 73 11.43 10.96 -0.81
CA ARG A 73 11.36 12.35 -1.28
C ARG A 73 10.44 12.49 -2.50
N VAL A 74 10.59 11.61 -3.48
CA VAL A 74 9.76 11.60 -4.70
C VAL A 74 8.31 11.29 -4.35
N ALA A 75 8.07 10.28 -3.51
CA ALA A 75 6.73 9.92 -3.06
C ALA A 75 6.06 11.08 -2.33
N ALA A 76 6.74 11.72 -1.37
CA ALA A 76 6.18 12.84 -0.61
C ALA A 76 5.80 14.03 -1.49
N ILE A 77 6.68 14.44 -2.41
CA ILE A 77 6.43 15.56 -3.33
C ILE A 77 5.27 15.20 -4.28
N SER A 78 5.29 14.00 -4.85
CA SER A 78 4.24 13.52 -5.75
C SER A 78 2.88 13.47 -5.06
N THR A 79 2.81 12.89 -3.85
CA THR A 79 1.58 12.83 -3.05
C THR A 79 1.07 14.22 -2.68
N ALA A 80 1.95 15.16 -2.31
CA ALA A 80 1.54 16.52 -1.98
C ALA A 80 0.92 17.23 -3.19
N ILE A 81 1.56 17.14 -4.36
CA ILE A 81 1.04 17.72 -5.61
C ILE A 81 -0.29 17.06 -5.99
N ALA A 82 -0.36 15.74 -5.94
CA ALA A 82 -1.57 14.98 -6.25
C ALA A 82 -2.73 15.32 -5.30
N LEU A 83 -2.47 15.51 -4.01
CA LEU A 83 -3.47 15.95 -3.03
C LEU A 83 -4.00 17.35 -3.35
N VAL A 84 -3.11 18.31 -3.61
CA VAL A 84 -3.53 19.69 -3.92
C VAL A 84 -4.36 19.72 -5.20
N LEU A 85 -3.84 19.16 -6.30
CA LEU A 85 -4.53 19.18 -7.59
C LEU A 85 -5.80 18.32 -7.58
N GLY A 86 -5.74 17.13 -6.98
CA GLY A 86 -6.87 16.21 -6.87
C GLY A 86 -8.00 16.79 -6.02
N THR A 87 -7.68 17.45 -4.90
CA THR A 87 -8.68 18.07 -4.03
C THR A 87 -9.34 19.28 -4.73
N LEU A 88 -8.55 20.13 -5.41
CA LEU A 88 -9.09 21.25 -6.19
C LEU A 88 -10.01 20.76 -7.33
N CYS A 89 -9.58 19.72 -8.05
CA CYS A 89 -10.38 19.10 -9.11
C CYS A 89 -11.70 18.52 -8.56
N ALA A 90 -11.63 17.76 -7.47
CA ALA A 90 -12.79 17.20 -6.81
C ALA A 90 -13.76 18.29 -6.30
N ALA A 91 -13.24 19.38 -5.74
CA ALA A 91 -14.04 20.51 -5.29
C ALA A 91 -14.76 21.20 -6.47
N ALA A 92 -14.06 21.45 -7.57
CA ALA A 92 -14.64 22.07 -8.77
C ALA A 92 -15.76 21.19 -9.38
N VAL A 93 -15.48 19.90 -9.60
CA VAL A 93 -16.42 18.96 -10.22
C VAL A 93 -17.65 18.68 -9.33
N SER A 94 -17.49 18.68 -8.01
CA SER A 94 -18.59 18.41 -7.07
C SER A 94 -19.51 19.61 -6.85
N GLN A 95 -18.96 20.83 -6.79
CA GLN A 95 -19.73 22.02 -6.38
C GLN A 95 -20.22 22.89 -7.55
N THR A 96 -19.64 22.76 -8.75
CA THR A 96 -19.98 23.65 -9.87
C THR A 96 -20.53 22.89 -11.09
N ARG A 97 -21.56 23.46 -11.74
CA ARG A 97 -22.09 22.98 -13.02
C ARG A 97 -21.48 23.84 -14.14
N PHE A 98 -20.38 23.38 -14.73
CA PHE A 98 -19.69 24.06 -15.84
C PHE A 98 -19.66 23.19 -17.11
N PHE A 99 -19.55 23.85 -18.26
CA PHE A 99 -19.44 23.20 -19.57
C PHE A 99 -18.06 22.53 -19.69
N GLY A 100 -18.02 21.20 -19.77
CA GLY A 100 -16.77 20.40 -19.80
C GLY A 100 -16.55 19.49 -18.57
N ARG A 101 -17.41 19.55 -17.56
CA ARG A 101 -17.35 18.69 -16.36
C ARG A 101 -17.27 17.19 -16.69
N GLU A 102 -18.10 16.71 -17.62
CA GLU A 102 -18.14 15.31 -18.05
C GLU A 102 -16.80 14.86 -18.63
N ALA A 103 -16.20 15.68 -19.50
CA ALA A 103 -14.92 15.38 -20.13
C ALA A 103 -13.78 15.30 -19.11
N ILE A 104 -13.74 16.21 -18.12
CA ILE A 104 -12.75 16.18 -17.03
C ILE A 104 -12.95 14.94 -16.16
N SER A 105 -14.20 14.62 -15.78
CA SER A 105 -14.49 13.39 -15.00
C SER A 105 -14.06 12.13 -15.74
N LEU A 106 -14.35 12.04 -17.04
CA LEU A 106 -13.89 10.93 -17.88
C LEU A 106 -12.38 10.86 -17.92
N LEU A 107 -11.68 11.98 -18.11
CA LEU A 107 -10.20 12.00 -18.17
C LEU A 107 -9.55 11.58 -16.84
N VAL A 108 -10.16 11.88 -15.69
CA VAL A 108 -9.67 11.45 -14.37
C VAL A 108 -9.91 9.96 -14.12
N ILE A 109 -11.02 9.40 -14.60
CA ILE A 109 -11.38 7.99 -14.40
C ILE A 109 -10.70 7.09 -15.44
N LEU A 110 -10.41 7.62 -16.62
CA LEU A 110 -9.85 6.89 -17.75
C LEU A 110 -8.59 6.07 -17.39
N PRO A 111 -7.59 6.59 -16.65
CA PRO A 111 -6.40 5.81 -16.27
C PRO A 111 -6.71 4.61 -15.37
N ILE A 112 -7.81 4.66 -14.63
CA ILE A 112 -8.25 3.55 -13.76
C ILE A 112 -8.95 2.48 -14.61
N ALA A 113 -9.66 2.90 -15.65
CA ALA A 113 -10.38 2.01 -16.56
C ALA A 113 -9.47 1.39 -17.64
N LEU A 114 -8.42 2.10 -18.06
CA LEU A 114 -7.46 1.60 -19.05
C LEU A 114 -6.43 0.69 -18.37
N PRO A 115 -6.15 -0.50 -18.95
CA PRO A 115 -5.06 -1.34 -18.48
C PRO A 115 -3.73 -0.59 -18.61
N GLY A 116 -2.97 -0.51 -17.52
CA GLY A 116 -1.66 0.18 -17.51
C GLY A 116 -0.63 -0.35 -18.51
N ILE A 117 -0.90 -1.51 -19.13
CA ILE A 117 -0.11 -2.09 -20.23
C ILE A 117 -0.21 -1.25 -21.52
N ILE A 118 -1.32 -0.53 -21.75
CA ILE A 118 -1.56 0.22 -22.99
C ILE A 118 -0.98 1.65 -22.89
N THR A 119 -0.76 2.16 -21.68
CA THR A 119 -0.24 3.52 -21.43
C THR A 119 1.26 3.56 -21.16
N GLY A 120 1.95 2.40 -21.28
CA GLY A 120 3.38 2.24 -21.09
C GLY A 120 4.17 2.28 -22.39
#